data_AF-A0A941LHZ4-F1
#
_entry.id   AF-A0A941LHZ4-F1
#
_cell.length_a   1.000
_cell.length_b   1.000
_cell.length_c   1.000
_cell.angle_alpha   90.00
_cell.angle_beta   90.00
_cell.angle_gamma   90.00
#
_symmetry.space_group_name_H-M   'P 1'
#
loop_
_entity.id
_entity.type
_entity.pdbx_description
1 polymer ?
#
loop_
_entity_poly.entity_id
_entity_poly.type
_entity_poly.pdbx_seq_one_letter_code
_entity_poly.pdbx_strand_id
1 'polypeptide(L)'
;MLILLGWALGLLSPAVVEGIRRRRDSTAVRDALLSELRDLRYRVALASFRACSTYGDIDREYLVWLEAVLRSCPEIKADNSVLRLIEEHLALDDKAFKEFVRMSKEENPALGLKKYAVPLLDARLQSLWHLPLSFQRGLLAVRTHLNLLNEEIDQSRYYFGLTFTIDGDNHKRVVENFVGAQRNFAVQAKRIINEIQKLVPSDAG
;
A
#
# COMPACT_ATOMS: atom_id res chain seq x y z
N MET A 1 -8.83 -21.43 -57.07
CA MET A 1 -8.19 -20.39 -56.23
C MET A 1 -8.80 -20.23 -54.83
N LEU A 2 -10.12 -20.36 -54.66
CA LEU A 2 -10.79 -20.22 -53.33
C LEU A 2 -10.34 -21.25 -52.27
N ILE A 3 -9.90 -22.45 -52.67
CA ILE A 3 -9.50 -23.54 -51.76
C ILE A 3 -8.15 -23.25 -51.07
N LEU A 4 -7.20 -22.63 -51.78
CA LEU A 4 -5.89 -22.25 -51.20
C LEU A 4 -6.03 -21.13 -50.17
N LEU A 5 -6.96 -20.19 -50.38
CA LEU A 5 -7.31 -19.15 -49.43
C LEU A 5 -7.96 -19.72 -48.16
N GLY A 6 -8.90 -20.65 -48.29
CA GLY A 6 -9.51 -21.33 -47.14
C GLY A 6 -8.50 -22.10 -46.29
N TRP A 7 -7.50 -22.72 -46.92
CA TRP A 7 -6.43 -23.44 -46.22
C TRP A 7 -5.46 -22.51 -45.49
N ALA A 8 -5.07 -21.40 -46.14
CA ALA A 8 -4.23 -20.38 -45.53
C ALA A 8 -4.93 -19.69 -44.33
N LEU A 9 -6.24 -19.40 -44.44
CA LEU A 9 -7.05 -18.87 -43.34
C LEU A 9 -7.20 -19.87 -42.19
N GLY A 10 -7.34 -21.17 -42.49
CA GLY A 10 -7.37 -22.23 -41.48
C GLY A 10 -6.04 -22.34 -40.70
N LEU A 11 -4.89 -22.11 -41.34
CA LEU A 11 -3.58 -22.16 -40.70
C LEU A 11 -3.26 -20.89 -39.87
N LEU A 12 -3.77 -19.73 -40.30
CA LEU A 12 -3.58 -18.46 -39.60
C LEU A 12 -4.55 -18.24 -38.44
N SER A 13 -5.73 -18.88 -38.47
CA SER A 13 -6.77 -18.71 -37.46
C SER A 13 -6.30 -19.04 -36.03
N PRO A 14 -5.59 -20.15 -35.75
CA PRO A 14 -5.10 -20.46 -34.41
C PRO A 14 -4.14 -19.40 -33.85
N ALA A 15 -3.24 -18.87 -34.69
CA ALA A 15 -2.29 -17.84 -34.27
C ALA A 15 -2.98 -16.51 -33.93
N VAL A 16 -4.00 -16.12 -34.71
CA VAL A 16 -4.79 -14.91 -34.45
C VAL A 16 -5.64 -15.07 -33.19
N VAL A 17 -6.32 -16.20 -33.03
CA VAL A 17 -7.15 -16.49 -31.85
C VAL A 17 -6.30 -16.54 -30.59
N GLU A 18 -5.14 -17.20 -30.63
CA GLU A 18 -4.21 -17.27 -29.50
C GLU A 18 -3.66 -15.88 -29.16
N GLY A 19 -3.36 -15.05 -30.16
CA GLY A 19 -2.96 -13.66 -29.95
C GLY A 19 -4.04 -12.82 -29.26
N ILE A 20 -5.30 -12.95 -29.67
CA ILE A 20 -6.44 -12.25 -29.06
C ILE A 20 -6.66 -12.74 -27.63
N ARG A 21 -6.65 -14.07 -27.43
CA ARG A 21 -6.81 -14.69 -26.10
C ARG A 21 -5.72 -14.22 -25.15
N ARG A 22 -4.45 -14.28 -25.57
CA ARG A 22 -3.31 -13.81 -24.77
C ARG A 22 -3.41 -12.33 -24.40
N ARG A 23 -3.90 -11.48 -25.30
CA ARG A 23 -4.16 -10.07 -24.99
C ARG A 23 -5.25 -9.91 -23.93
N ARG A 24 -6.38 -10.60 -24.10
CA ARG A 24 -7.50 -10.55 -23.14
C ARG A 24 -7.09 -11.05 -21.76
N ASP A 25 -6.36 -12.17 -21.71
CA ASP A 25 -5.87 -12.76 -20.47
C ASP A 25 -4.86 -11.84 -19.78
N SER A 26 -3.97 -11.20 -20.53
CA SER A 26 -3.02 -10.21 -20.00
C SER A 26 -3.72 -8.98 -19.40
N THR A 27 -4.75 -8.46 -20.07
CA THR A 27 -5.57 -7.35 -19.53
C THR A 27 -6.31 -7.77 -18.27
N ALA A 28 -6.98 -8.93 -18.27
CA ALA A 28 -7.72 -9.41 -17.10
C ALA A 28 -6.80 -9.64 -15.88
N VAL A 29 -5.60 -10.19 -16.10
CA VAL A 29 -4.58 -10.35 -15.05
C VAL A 29 -4.12 -8.99 -14.53
N ARG A 30 -3.85 -8.05 -15.43
CA ARG A 30 -3.44 -6.69 -15.05
C ARG A 30 -4.50 -6.02 -14.20
N ASP A 31 -5.77 -6.07 -14.60
CA ASP A 31 -6.87 -5.41 -13.90
C ASP A 31 -7.08 -6.03 -12.50
N ALA A 32 -6.99 -7.36 -12.40
CA ALA A 32 -7.07 -8.05 -11.12
C ALA A 32 -5.91 -7.68 -10.17
N LEU A 33 -4.68 -7.59 -10.69
CA LEU A 33 -3.53 -7.13 -9.92
C LEU A 33 -3.70 -5.67 -9.47
N LEU A 34 -4.16 -4.78 -10.37
CA LEU A 34 -4.42 -3.38 -10.02
C LEU A 34 -5.48 -3.24 -8.94
N SER A 35 -6.53 -4.07 -8.98
CA SER A 35 -7.56 -4.10 -7.93
C SER A 35 -6.99 -4.51 -6.58
N GLU A 36 -6.18 -5.58 -6.51
CA GLU A 36 -5.49 -5.99 -5.28
C GLU A 36 -4.57 -4.88 -4.74
N LEU A 37 -3.83 -4.20 -5.64
CA LEU A 37 -2.95 -3.11 -5.25
C LEU A 37 -3.70 -1.87 -4.74
N ARG A 38 -4.87 -1.53 -5.30
CA ARG A 38 -5.71 -0.43 -4.79
C ARG A 38 -6.17 -0.71 -3.36
N ASP A 39 -6.63 -1.93 -3.10
CA ASP A 39 -7.02 -2.35 -1.75
C ASP A 39 -5.82 -2.32 -0.78
N LEU A 40 -4.66 -2.83 -1.20
CA LEU A 40 -3.43 -2.75 -0.40
C LEU A 40 -3.09 -1.28 -0.08
N ARG A 41 -3.13 -0.39 -1.08
CA ARG A 41 -2.81 1.04 -0.92
C ARG A 41 -3.69 1.67 0.15
N TYR A 42 -5.01 1.42 0.10
CA TYR A 42 -5.95 1.95 1.09
C TYR A 42 -5.65 1.42 2.50
N ARG A 43 -5.50 0.10 2.66
CA ARG A 43 -5.22 -0.52 3.97
C ARG A 43 -3.91 -0.03 4.58
N VAL A 44 -2.86 0.08 3.78
CA VAL A 44 -1.54 0.56 4.21
C VAL A 44 -1.59 2.06 4.55
N ALA A 45 -2.36 2.87 3.81
CA ALA A 45 -2.55 4.29 4.13
C ALA A 45 -3.21 4.49 5.50
N LEU A 46 -4.28 3.76 5.79
CA LEU A 46 -4.94 3.81 7.11
C LEU A 46 -4.02 3.35 8.24
N ALA A 47 -3.23 2.31 8.00
CA ALA A 47 -2.29 1.82 8.98
C ALA A 47 -1.15 2.80 9.24
N SER A 48 -0.67 3.48 8.20
CA SER A 48 0.30 4.57 8.33
C SER A 48 -0.28 5.71 9.17
N PHE A 49 -1.53 6.11 8.90
CA PHE A 49 -2.18 7.19 9.66
C PHE A 49 -2.27 6.85 11.14
N ARG A 50 -2.68 5.62 11.45
CA ARG A 50 -2.72 5.13 12.83
C ARG A 50 -1.34 5.14 13.47
N ALA A 51 -0.33 4.58 12.81
CA ALA A 51 1.04 4.55 13.33
C ALA A 51 1.57 5.97 13.63
N CYS A 52 1.39 6.92 12.71
CA CYS A 52 1.80 8.31 12.92
C CYS A 52 1.00 8.99 14.04
N SER A 53 -0.32 8.77 14.10
CA SER A 53 -1.21 9.36 15.13
C SER A 53 -0.77 8.96 16.53
N THR A 54 -0.54 7.65 16.72
CA THR A 54 -0.20 7.05 18.01
C THR A 54 1.04 7.68 18.66
N TYR A 55 2.03 8.10 17.87
CA TYR A 55 3.27 8.70 18.39
C TYR A 55 3.34 10.23 18.24
N GLY A 56 2.32 10.86 17.68
CA GLY A 56 2.29 12.30 17.45
C GLY A 56 3.23 12.76 16.32
N ASP A 57 3.58 11.88 15.39
CA ASP A 57 4.43 12.18 14.23
C ASP A 57 3.58 12.64 13.02
N ILE A 58 2.45 13.32 13.28
CA ILE A 58 1.58 13.89 12.26
C ILE A 58 1.91 15.37 12.08
N ASP A 59 2.18 15.75 10.84
CA ASP A 59 2.23 17.13 10.41
C ASP A 59 1.21 17.42 9.30
N ARG A 60 1.07 18.69 8.92
CA ARG A 60 0.14 19.10 7.87
C ARG A 60 0.50 18.50 6.51
N GLU A 61 1.78 18.36 6.20
CA GLU A 61 2.23 17.80 4.92
C GLU A 61 1.80 16.34 4.79
N TYR A 62 1.91 15.57 5.86
CA TYR A 62 1.46 14.20 5.96
C TYR A 62 -0.04 14.08 5.77
N LEU A 63 -0.85 14.95 6.41
CA LEU A 63 -2.29 14.94 6.25
C LEU A 63 -2.73 15.30 4.83
N VAL A 64 -2.12 16.31 4.21
CA VAL A 64 -2.38 16.66 2.80
C VAL A 64 -2.03 15.49 1.86
N TRP A 65 -0.89 14.84 2.09
CA TRP A 65 -0.50 13.66 1.32
C TRP A 65 -1.52 12.51 1.51
N LEU A 66 -1.93 12.24 2.75
CA LEU A 66 -2.88 11.17 3.06
C LEU A 66 -4.26 11.46 2.46
N GLU A 67 -4.75 12.70 2.54
CA GLU A 67 -5.99 13.13 1.92
C GLU A 67 -5.98 12.84 0.41
N ALA A 68 -4.90 13.23 -0.29
CA ALA A 68 -4.75 12.99 -1.72
C ALA A 68 -4.75 11.49 -2.06
N VAL A 69 -4.06 10.68 -1.25
CA VAL A 69 -4.04 9.21 -1.41
C VAL A 69 -5.45 8.64 -1.26
N LEU A 70 -6.17 9.01 -0.19
CA LEU A 70 -7.51 8.51 0.08
C LEU A 70 -8.50 8.93 -1.02
N ARG A 71 -8.52 10.21 -1.43
CA ARG A 71 -9.40 10.68 -2.51
C ARG A 71 -9.18 9.94 -3.84
N SER A 72 -7.97 9.46 -4.09
CA SER A 72 -7.66 8.69 -5.30
C SER A 72 -8.11 7.23 -5.26
N CYS A 73 -8.67 6.74 -4.14
CA CYS A 73 -9.19 5.38 -4.00
C CYS A 73 -10.69 5.36 -4.35
N PRO A 74 -11.09 4.74 -5.48
CA PRO A 74 -12.50 4.69 -5.89
C PRO A 74 -13.39 3.90 -4.92
N GLU A 75 -12.81 3.02 -4.09
CA GLU A 75 -13.50 2.25 -3.07
C GLU A 75 -13.94 3.10 -1.86
N ILE A 76 -13.40 4.32 -1.74
CA ILE A 76 -13.78 5.25 -0.69
C ILE A 76 -15.10 5.93 -1.07
N LYS A 77 -16.18 5.52 -0.41
CA LYS A 77 -17.45 6.25 -0.45
C LYS A 77 -17.25 7.67 0.11
N ALA A 78 -18.01 8.64 -0.40
CA ALA A 78 -18.02 10.05 0.05
C ALA A 78 -18.33 10.25 1.55
N ASP A 79 -18.73 9.20 2.26
CA ASP A 79 -19.02 9.18 3.70
C ASP A 79 -17.89 8.49 4.51
N ASN A 80 -16.64 8.62 4.06
CA ASN A 80 -15.51 8.08 4.79
C ASN A 80 -15.17 9.00 5.97
N SER A 81 -15.45 8.50 7.18
CA SER A 81 -15.18 9.20 8.44
C SER A 81 -13.73 9.61 8.61
N VAL A 82 -12.77 8.84 8.08
CA VAL A 82 -11.34 9.18 8.14
C VAL A 82 -11.03 10.37 7.24
N LEU A 83 -11.62 10.44 6.05
CA LEU A 83 -11.39 11.56 5.14
C LEU A 83 -11.95 12.86 5.73
N ARG A 84 -13.17 12.82 6.29
CA ARG A 84 -13.75 13.97 7.01
C ARG A 84 -12.90 14.39 8.20
N LEU A 85 -12.43 13.43 8.99
CA LEU A 85 -11.52 13.70 10.09
C LEU A 85 -10.28 14.45 9.56
N ILE A 86 -9.65 13.98 8.49
CA ILE A 86 -8.47 14.65 7.92
C ILE A 86 -8.79 16.08 7.46
N GLU A 87 -9.93 16.28 6.78
CA GLU A 87 -10.39 17.60 6.33
C GLU A 87 -10.61 18.57 7.51
N GLU A 88 -11.29 18.10 8.58
CA GLU A 88 -11.53 18.88 9.80
C GLU A 88 -10.21 19.29 10.46
N HIS A 89 -9.23 18.38 10.52
CA HIS A 89 -7.92 18.66 11.12
C HIS A 89 -7.06 19.60 10.26
N LEU A 90 -7.17 19.51 8.94
CA LEU A 90 -6.51 20.45 8.03
C LEU A 90 -7.08 21.87 8.14
N ALA A 91 -8.37 22.00 8.46
CA ALA A 91 -9.04 23.29 8.65
C ALA A 91 -8.71 23.99 9.99
N LEU A 92 -8.12 23.29 10.96
CA LEU A 92 -7.71 23.87 12.24
C LEU A 92 -6.60 24.91 12.05
N ASP A 93 -6.58 25.93 12.91
CA ASP A 93 -5.43 26.83 13.04
C ASP A 93 -4.20 26.10 13.64
N ASP A 94 -3.02 26.72 13.58
CA ASP A 94 -1.77 26.09 14.01
C ASP A 94 -1.72 25.75 15.51
N LYS A 95 -2.43 26.49 16.36
CA LYS A 95 -2.47 26.25 17.80
C LYS A 95 -3.37 25.05 18.09
N ALA A 96 -4.56 25.02 17.50
CA ALA A 96 -5.51 23.92 17.60
C ALA A 96 -4.93 22.63 16.99
N PHE A 97 -4.20 22.74 15.87
CA PHE A 97 -3.54 21.59 15.24
C PHE A 97 -2.47 20.97 16.15
N LYS A 98 -1.60 21.80 16.75
CA LYS A 98 -0.59 21.31 17.71
C LYS A 98 -1.22 20.63 18.93
N GLU A 99 -2.32 21.18 19.42
CA GLU A 99 -3.07 20.58 20.52
C GLU A 99 -3.65 19.22 20.12
N PHE A 100 -4.25 19.11 18.94
CA PHE A 100 -4.73 17.84 18.41
C PHE A 100 -3.62 16.79 18.32
N VAL A 101 -2.46 17.13 17.74
CA VAL A 101 -1.33 16.19 17.62
C VAL A 101 -0.86 15.74 19.01
N ARG A 102 -0.83 16.66 19.99
CA ARG A 102 -0.50 16.34 21.38
C ARG A 102 -1.53 15.39 22.00
N MET A 103 -2.83 15.64 21.79
CA MET A 103 -3.92 14.81 22.33
C MET A 103 -4.02 13.43 21.66
N SER A 104 -3.58 13.31 20.40
CA SER A 104 -3.61 12.05 19.64
C SER A 104 -2.51 11.08 20.07
N LYS A 105 -1.46 11.59 20.71
CA LYS A 105 -0.35 10.77 21.20
C LYS A 105 -0.84 9.89 22.35
N GLU A 106 -0.69 8.59 22.20
CA GLU A 106 -1.02 7.62 23.23
C GLU A 106 0.15 7.50 24.23
N GLU A 107 -0.16 7.52 25.53
CA GLU A 107 0.87 7.35 26.58
C GLU A 107 1.40 5.90 26.63
N ASN A 108 0.55 4.91 26.34
CA ASN A 108 0.89 3.49 26.34
C ASN A 108 0.31 2.80 25.10
N PRO A 109 0.95 3.00 23.93
CA PRO A 109 0.39 2.51 22.68
C PRO A 109 0.39 0.99 22.61
N ALA A 110 -0.78 0.43 22.28
CA ALA A 110 -0.91 -1.01 22.07
C ALA A 110 -0.29 -1.43 20.74
N LEU A 111 0.26 -2.65 20.70
CA LEU A 111 0.75 -3.27 19.47
C LEU A 111 -0.43 -3.51 18.49
N GLY A 112 -0.59 -2.62 17.51
CA GLY A 112 -1.69 -2.65 16.55
C GLY A 112 -1.33 -3.12 15.13
N LEU A 113 -0.05 -3.31 14.82
CA LEU A 113 0.38 -3.58 13.44
C LEU A 113 0.12 -5.03 13.00
N LYS A 114 -0.46 -5.16 11.80
CA LYS A 114 -0.80 -6.43 11.15
C LYS A 114 -0.01 -6.56 9.84
N LYS A 115 0.47 -7.77 9.56
CA LYS A 115 1.14 -8.07 8.29
C LYS A 115 0.18 -7.92 7.12
N TYR A 116 0.72 -7.50 5.99
CA TYR A 116 0.00 -7.34 4.73
C TYR A 116 0.51 -8.34 3.71
N ALA A 117 -0.37 -8.76 2.82
CA ALA A 117 -0.08 -9.71 1.75
C ALA A 117 -0.75 -9.29 0.45
N VAL A 118 -0.17 -9.75 -0.66
CA VAL A 118 -0.65 -9.58 -2.04
C VAL A 118 -0.74 -10.96 -2.69
N PRO A 119 -1.67 -11.81 -2.22
CA PRO A 119 -1.74 -13.21 -2.61
C PRO A 119 -1.89 -13.42 -4.12
N LEU A 120 -2.60 -12.54 -4.83
CA LEU A 120 -2.74 -12.63 -6.28
C LEU A 120 -1.42 -12.32 -6.97
N LEU A 121 -0.71 -11.26 -6.57
CA LEU A 121 0.63 -10.97 -7.07
C LEU A 121 1.57 -12.16 -6.83
N ASP A 122 1.61 -12.69 -5.61
CA ASP A 122 2.48 -13.82 -5.26
C ASP A 122 2.15 -15.08 -6.08
N ALA A 123 0.87 -15.40 -6.27
CA ALA A 123 0.42 -16.53 -7.09
C ALA A 123 0.75 -16.36 -8.59
N ARG A 124 0.92 -15.12 -9.06
CA ARG A 124 1.09 -14.80 -10.49
C ARG A 124 2.50 -14.37 -10.87
N LEU A 125 3.48 -14.43 -9.95
CA LEU A 125 4.88 -14.06 -10.20
C LEU A 125 5.45 -14.72 -11.47
N GLN A 126 5.19 -16.01 -11.67
CA GLN A 126 5.69 -16.74 -12.84
C GLN A 126 5.00 -16.35 -14.15
N SER A 127 3.87 -15.65 -14.11
CA SER A 127 3.12 -15.19 -15.28
C SER A 127 3.34 -13.71 -15.62
N LEU A 128 4.17 -13.00 -14.85
CA LEU A 128 4.41 -11.57 -15.05
C LEU A 128 5.12 -11.25 -16.37
N TRP A 129 5.84 -12.21 -16.95
CA TRP A 129 6.60 -12.02 -18.20
C TRP A 129 5.75 -11.60 -19.40
N HIS A 130 4.43 -11.82 -19.35
CA HIS A 130 3.49 -11.37 -20.38
C HIS A 130 3.09 -9.90 -20.27
N LEU A 131 3.40 -9.24 -19.14
CA LEU A 131 3.05 -7.84 -18.88
C LEU A 131 4.16 -6.90 -19.36
N PRO A 132 3.88 -5.60 -19.59
CA PRO A 132 4.92 -4.63 -19.91
C PRO A 132 6.03 -4.58 -18.85
N LEU A 133 7.30 -4.46 -19.27
CA LEU A 133 8.45 -4.49 -18.36
C LEU A 133 8.38 -3.42 -17.26
N SER A 134 7.86 -2.22 -17.56
CA SER A 134 7.64 -1.17 -16.57
C SER A 134 6.66 -1.60 -15.47
N PHE A 135 5.58 -2.28 -15.85
CA PHE A 135 4.59 -2.82 -14.92
C PHE A 135 5.18 -3.94 -14.05
N GLN A 136 5.94 -4.86 -14.66
CA GLN A 136 6.65 -5.91 -13.93
C GLN A 136 7.58 -5.33 -12.85
N ARG A 137 8.38 -4.32 -13.22
CA ARG A 137 9.30 -3.66 -12.28
C ARG A 137 8.57 -3.03 -11.11
N GLY A 138 7.47 -2.32 -11.36
CA GLY A 138 6.70 -1.72 -10.28
C GLY A 138 6.05 -2.76 -9.37
N LEU A 139 5.51 -3.87 -9.90
CA LEU A 139 4.97 -4.96 -9.07
C LEU A 139 6.04 -5.57 -8.15
N LEU A 140 7.25 -5.78 -8.67
CA LEU A 140 8.38 -6.28 -7.89
C LEU A 140 8.84 -5.27 -6.83
N ALA A 141 8.82 -3.98 -7.16
CA ALA A 141 9.11 -2.91 -6.20
C ALA A 141 8.10 -2.88 -5.05
N VAL A 142 6.80 -2.93 -5.37
CA VAL A 142 5.72 -3.03 -4.36
C VAL A 142 5.94 -4.24 -3.46
N ARG A 143 6.20 -5.43 -4.03
CA ARG A 143 6.46 -6.65 -3.25
C ARG A 143 7.68 -6.53 -2.35
N THR A 144 8.75 -5.92 -2.85
CA THR A 144 9.97 -5.68 -2.07
C THR A 144 9.68 -4.78 -0.88
N HIS A 145 9.02 -3.65 -1.10
CA HIS A 145 8.66 -2.74 -0.01
C HIS A 145 7.65 -3.33 0.96
N LEU A 146 6.73 -4.18 0.50
CA LEU A 146 5.80 -4.91 1.36
C LEU A 146 6.54 -5.86 2.31
N ASN A 147 7.56 -6.55 1.81
CA ASN A 147 8.39 -7.43 2.64
C ASN A 147 9.15 -6.62 3.70
N LEU A 148 9.78 -5.51 3.31
CA LEU A 148 10.46 -4.62 4.25
C LEU A 148 9.49 -4.05 5.30
N LEU A 149 8.29 -3.66 4.89
CA LEU A 149 7.24 -3.21 5.82
C LEU A 149 6.85 -4.34 6.80
N ASN A 150 6.71 -5.58 6.34
CA ASN A 150 6.42 -6.72 7.20
C ASN A 150 7.57 -7.05 8.16
N GLU A 151 8.82 -6.79 7.78
CA GLU A 151 9.98 -6.90 8.67
C GLU A 151 9.93 -5.86 9.80
N GLU A 152 9.55 -4.61 9.52
CA GLU A 152 9.35 -3.59 10.56
C GLU A 152 8.25 -3.99 11.57
N ILE A 153 7.19 -4.67 11.09
CA ILE A 153 6.14 -5.21 11.96
C ILE A 153 6.71 -6.29 12.89
N ASP A 154 7.55 -7.19 12.37
CA ASP A 154 8.17 -8.24 13.17
C ASP A 154 9.14 -7.67 14.21
N GLN A 155 9.96 -6.68 13.82
CA GLN A 155 10.82 -5.96 14.75
C GLN A 155 10.01 -5.25 15.84
N SER A 156 8.93 -4.57 15.46
CA SER A 156 8.05 -3.90 16.41
C SER A 156 7.44 -4.88 17.42
N ARG A 157 6.99 -6.06 16.96
CA ARG A 157 6.47 -7.13 17.82
C ARG A 157 7.54 -7.66 18.77
N TYR A 158 8.76 -7.85 18.28
CA TYR A 158 9.88 -8.29 19.07
C TYR A 158 10.20 -7.30 20.21
N TYR A 159 10.40 -6.01 19.88
CA TYR A 159 10.68 -4.99 20.89
C TYR A 159 9.52 -4.80 21.87
N PHE A 160 8.27 -4.86 21.39
CA PHE A 160 7.10 -4.84 22.27
C PHE A 160 7.08 -6.02 23.25
N GLY A 161 7.46 -7.23 22.82
CA GLY A 161 7.57 -8.37 23.73
C GLY A 161 8.64 -8.16 24.81
N LEU A 162 9.76 -7.54 24.43
CA LEU A 162 10.86 -7.26 25.35
C LEU A 162 10.52 -6.24 26.45
N THR A 163 9.59 -5.31 26.21
CA THR A 163 9.20 -4.31 27.24
C THR A 163 8.59 -4.94 28.49
N PHE A 164 8.07 -6.18 28.39
CA PHE A 164 7.54 -6.92 29.54
C PHE A 164 8.59 -7.71 30.32
N THR A 165 9.82 -7.82 29.81
CA THR A 165 10.86 -8.72 30.34
C THR A 165 12.14 -8.01 30.75
N ILE A 166 12.36 -6.78 30.26
CA ILE A 166 13.59 -6.02 30.46
C ILE A 166 13.28 -4.77 31.29
N ASP A 167 14.14 -4.52 32.29
CA ASP A 167 14.06 -3.37 33.20
C ASP A 167 15.22 -2.37 33.04
N GLY A 168 15.11 -1.23 33.73
CA GLY A 168 16.17 -0.23 33.82
C GLY A 168 16.47 0.50 32.51
N ASP A 169 17.74 0.81 32.26
CA ASP A 169 18.13 1.56 31.04
C ASP A 169 17.96 0.75 29.76
N ASN A 170 18.01 -0.58 29.85
CA ASN A 170 17.72 -1.44 28.70
C ASN A 170 16.24 -1.36 28.31
N HIS A 171 15.33 -1.17 29.27
CA HIS A 171 13.91 -0.95 28.98
C HIS A 171 13.70 0.29 28.11
N LYS A 172 14.34 1.41 28.46
CA LYS A 172 14.24 2.66 27.70
C LYS A 172 14.69 2.49 26.24
N ARG A 173 15.82 1.81 26.03
CA ARG A 173 16.33 1.49 24.67
C ARG A 173 15.38 0.61 23.88
N VAL A 174 14.76 -0.37 24.51
CA VAL A 174 13.77 -1.24 23.87
C VAL A 174 12.53 -0.43 23.45
N VAL A 175 12.06 0.47 24.31
CA VAL A 175 10.94 1.37 23.99
C VAL A 175 11.31 2.30 22.83
N GLU A 176 12.50 2.89 22.84
CA GLU A 176 12.99 3.71 21.72
C GLU A 176 13.05 2.93 20.41
N ASN A 177 13.56 1.69 20.42
CA ASN A 177 13.59 0.82 19.26
C ASN A 177 12.19 0.44 18.77
N PHE A 178 11.25 0.18 19.69
CA PHE A 178 9.85 -0.08 19.36
C PHE A 178 9.21 1.11 18.64
N VAL A 179 9.40 2.33 19.15
CA VAL A 179 8.95 3.58 18.51
C VAL A 179 9.63 3.76 17.14
N GLY A 180 10.94 3.48 17.06
CA GLY A 180 11.70 3.53 15.82
C GLY A 180 11.12 2.63 14.72
N ALA A 181 10.79 1.38 15.05
CA ALA A 181 10.18 0.42 14.11
C ALA A 181 8.80 0.91 13.61
N GLN A 182 8.01 1.55 14.47
CA GLN A 182 6.71 2.12 14.09
C GLN A 182 6.85 3.33 13.15
N ARG A 183 7.86 4.17 13.37
CA ARG A 183 8.20 5.27 12.45
C ARG A 183 8.67 4.75 11.10
N ASN A 184 9.55 3.76 11.11
CA ASN A 184 10.03 3.12 9.88
C ASN A 184 8.89 2.46 9.11
N PHE A 185 7.93 1.84 9.80
CA PHE A 185 6.71 1.31 9.18
C PHE A 185 5.97 2.39 8.37
N ALA A 186 5.77 3.59 8.93
CA ALA A 186 5.10 4.68 8.21
C ALA A 186 5.89 5.15 6.97
N VAL A 187 7.22 5.19 7.06
CA VAL A 187 8.10 5.48 5.91
C VAL A 187 7.96 4.42 4.82
N GLN A 188 7.98 3.14 5.16
CA GLN A 188 7.80 2.06 4.17
C GLN A 188 6.38 2.07 3.59
N ALA A 189 5.37 2.37 4.39
CA ALA A 189 3.99 2.51 3.93
C ALA A 189 3.87 3.58 2.84
N LYS A 190 4.47 4.77 3.05
CA LYS A 190 4.51 5.85 2.05
C LYS A 190 5.21 5.40 0.75
N ARG A 191 6.30 4.64 0.84
CA ARG A 191 7.00 4.08 -0.34
C ARG A 191 6.11 3.12 -1.13
N ILE A 192 5.45 2.18 -0.46
CA ILE A 192 4.52 1.23 -1.09
C ILE A 192 3.40 1.98 -1.82
N ILE A 193 2.77 2.95 -1.15
CA ILE A 193 1.67 3.74 -1.72
C ILE A 193 2.13 4.49 -2.97
N ASN A 194 3.32 5.11 -2.92
CA ASN A 194 3.88 5.82 -4.06
C ASN A 194 4.21 4.89 -5.22
N GLU A 195 4.73 3.68 -4.97
CA GLU A 195 4.94 2.68 -6.03
C GLU A 195 3.64 2.20 -6.65
N ILE A 196 2.60 1.98 -5.84
CA ILE A 196 1.27 1.60 -6.35
C ILE A 196 0.68 2.73 -7.19
N GLN A 197 0.85 3.99 -6.79
CA GLN A 197 0.36 5.14 -7.54
C GLN A 197 1.02 5.29 -8.92
N LYS A 198 2.27 4.85 -9.09
CA LYS A 198 2.92 4.81 -10.41
C LYS A 198 2.31 3.75 -11.34
N LEU A 199 1.66 2.73 -10.77
CA LEU A 199 1.07 1.59 -11.50
C LEU A 199 -0.41 1.78 -11.80
N VAL A 200 -1.13 2.40 -10.87
CA VAL A 200 -2.55 2.72 -11.00
C VAL A 200 -2.63 4.09 -11.71
N PRO A 201 -3.02 4.16 -12.98
CA PRO A 201 -3.29 5.46 -13.59
C PRO A 201 -4.33 6.19 -12.74
N SER A 202 -4.07 7.45 -12.39
CA SER A 202 -5.13 8.31 -11.88
C SER A 202 -6.23 8.29 -12.91
N ASP A 203 -7.42 7.82 -12.55
CA ASP A 203 -8.60 7.99 -13.37
C ASP A 203 -8.76 9.51 -13.53
N ALA A 204 -8.24 10.04 -14.64
CA ALA A 204 -8.51 11.40 -15.07
C ALA A 204 -10.00 11.43 -15.35
N GLY A 205 -10.71 12.28 -14.58
CA GLY A 205 -12.09 12.61 -14.87
C GLY A 205 -12.28 13.09 -16.30
#